data_AF-A0A947JNW1-F1
#
_entry.id   AF-A0A947JNW1-F1
#
_cell.length_a   1.000
_cell.length_b   1.000
_cell.length_c   1.000
_cell.angle_alpha   90.00
_cell.angle_beta   90.00
_cell.angle_gamma   90.00
#
_symmetry.space_group_name_H-M   'P 1'
#
loop_
_entity.id
_entity.type
_entity.pdbx_description
1 polymer ?
#
loop_
_entity_poly.entity_id
_entity_poly.type
_entity_poly.pdbx_seq_one_letter_code
_entity_poly.pdbx_strand_id
1 'polypeptide(L)'
;MNLSDILCAAIIVALATLLVAVLIIIIHRRQKVNITSPNIAFLPLVVCLLGILFVLALLLSKWPSKSIEPLTEPPAQKSSAAEPSLPAIIPSPLNCISRDQSNNDSGRFYIKKDICLTGLQQADDSITTELQTIEKTFLKDINEPDLLALSRQFALDLNTREFTFTRQPYIQSVLLTIYRNVGGAHPNLEYRTWTYDRATDRLIDLELLFQAEHNPLPTIYSLVKEQLLQSEYADERLIDLGTGDKQIDHYRNFIVSGDDLVFYFEPGTVAASATGPQEVHLSLTDLQALLRPPFLNLSAVYGDSEPPRTLDYETTASSCSDSDGTWLNDYYECEYISRDWCEQWSGRFNDCASACRHDPTAELCTLQCVPVCRL
;
A
#
# COMPACT_ATOMS: atom_id res chain seq x y z
N MET A 1 -27.35 39.11 5.51
CA MET A 1 -26.83 38.10 4.57
C MET A 1 -25.49 38.60 4.09
N ASN A 2 -24.42 37.88 4.39
CA ASN A 2 -23.09 38.26 3.91
C ASN A 2 -22.97 37.92 2.42
N LEU A 3 -22.07 38.62 1.72
CA LEU A 3 -21.80 38.41 0.30
C LEU A 3 -21.46 36.93 -0.01
N SER A 4 -20.88 36.23 0.97
CA SER A 4 -20.60 34.78 0.93
C SER A 4 -21.87 33.93 0.79
N ASP A 5 -22.95 34.28 1.48
CA ASP A 5 -24.18 33.48 1.52
C ASP A 5 -24.94 33.60 0.19
N ILE A 6 -24.90 34.80 -0.41
CA ILE A 6 -25.47 35.07 -1.73
C ILE A 6 -24.67 34.33 -2.81
N LEU A 7 -23.33 34.30 -2.70
CA LEU A 7 -22.48 33.58 -3.64
C LEU A 7 -22.71 32.06 -3.56
N CYS A 8 -22.83 31.52 -2.34
CA CYS A 8 -23.06 30.10 -2.12
C CYS A 8 -24.43 29.66 -2.66
N ALA A 9 -25.49 30.44 -2.41
CA ALA A 9 -26.82 30.20 -2.97
C ALA A 9 -26.83 30.26 -4.50
N ALA A 10 -26.12 31.23 -5.10
CA ALA A 10 -26.02 31.36 -6.56
C ALA A 10 -25.29 30.16 -7.20
N ILE A 11 -24.23 29.65 -6.57
CA ILE A 11 -23.49 28.48 -7.04
C ILE A 11 -24.36 27.22 -6.98
N ILE A 12 -25.12 27.03 -5.90
CA ILE A 12 -26.02 25.88 -5.74
C ILE A 12 -27.12 25.90 -6.84
N VAL A 13 -27.70 27.06 -7.12
CA VAL A 13 -28.70 27.20 -8.19
C VAL A 13 -28.08 26.94 -9.57
N ALA A 14 -26.86 27.42 -9.81
CA ALA A 14 -26.14 27.17 -11.07
C ALA A 14 -25.82 25.68 -11.26
N LEU A 15 -25.38 24.98 -10.22
CA LEU A 15 -25.11 23.54 -10.28
C LEU A 15 -26.40 22.73 -10.49
N ALA A 16 -27.49 23.08 -9.80
CA ALA A 16 -28.78 22.41 -9.96
C ALA A 16 -29.34 22.57 -11.39
N THR A 17 -29.24 23.77 -11.97
CA THR A 17 -29.68 24.01 -13.36
C THR A 17 -28.82 23.26 -14.38
N LEU A 18 -27.51 23.16 -14.15
CA LEU A 18 -26.61 22.36 -14.99
C LEU A 18 -26.98 20.87 -14.94
N LEU A 19 -27.29 20.34 -13.75
CA LEU A 19 -27.66 18.94 -13.54
C LEU A 19 -28.98 18.58 -14.24
N VAL A 20 -29.97 19.49 -14.18
CA VAL A 20 -31.23 19.35 -14.92
C VAL A 20 -30.99 19.37 -16.44
N ALA A 21 -30.13 20.26 -16.94
CA ALA A 21 -29.80 20.32 -18.35
C ALA A 21 -29.11 19.03 -18.84
N VAL A 22 -28.18 18.48 -18.05
CA VAL A 22 -27.50 17.19 -18.35
C VAL A 22 -28.51 16.04 -18.36
N LEU A 23 -29.43 15.99 -17.40
CA LEU A 23 -30.52 14.99 -17.37
C LEU A 23 -31.41 15.07 -18.61
N ILE A 24 -31.80 16.28 -19.03
CA ILE A 24 -32.59 16.48 -20.25
C ILE A 24 -31.82 15.97 -21.49
N ILE A 25 -30.52 16.25 -21.59
CA ILE A 25 -29.68 15.77 -22.71
C ILE A 25 -29.57 14.24 -22.70
N ILE A 26 -29.38 13.61 -21.54
CA ILE A 26 -29.32 12.15 -21.40
C ILE A 26 -30.67 11.51 -21.82
N ILE A 27 -31.79 12.09 -21.38
CA ILE A 27 -33.14 11.63 -21.76
C ILE A 27 -33.35 11.78 -23.28
N HIS A 28 -32.96 12.92 -23.85
CA HIS A 28 -33.10 13.17 -25.29
C HIS A 28 -32.20 12.25 -26.14
N ARG A 29 -30.99 11.93 -25.65
CA ARG A 29 -30.12 10.92 -26.29
C ARG A 29 -30.69 9.52 -26.19
N ARG A 30 -31.34 9.14 -25.08
CA ARG A 30 -32.03 7.84 -24.95
C ARG A 30 -33.25 7.72 -25.85
N GLN A 31 -33.97 8.80 -26.16
CA GLN A 31 -35.12 8.78 -27.08
C GLN A 31 -34.75 8.59 -28.56
N LYS A 32 -33.48 8.74 -28.95
CA LYS A 32 -32.99 8.36 -30.30
C LYS A 32 -32.77 6.84 -30.46
N VAL A 33 -32.94 6.06 -29.40
CA VAL A 33 -32.98 4.59 -29.47
C VAL A 33 -34.44 4.17 -29.63
N ASN A 34 -34.74 3.65 -30.82
CA ASN A 34 -36.02 3.11 -31.29
C ASN A 34 -36.88 2.46 -30.19
N ILE A 35 -37.95 3.13 -29.73
CA ILE A 35 -39.08 2.49 -29.04
C ILE A 35 -40.38 3.16 -29.45
N THR A 36 -41.18 2.45 -30.24
CA THR A 36 -42.59 2.72 -30.50
C THR A 36 -43.42 2.40 -29.25
N SER A 37 -43.66 3.39 -28.37
CA SER A 37 -44.89 3.55 -27.56
C SER A 37 -44.74 4.71 -26.57
N PRO A 38 -45.79 5.54 -26.35
CA PRO A 38 -45.73 6.63 -25.39
C PRO A 38 -45.97 6.09 -23.97
N ASN A 39 -44.90 5.83 -23.22
CA ASN A 39 -45.00 5.51 -21.80
C ASN A 39 -45.18 6.79 -20.97
N ILE A 40 -46.43 7.01 -20.53
CA ILE A 40 -46.92 8.11 -19.66
C ILE A 40 -46.36 8.02 -18.21
N ALA A 41 -45.42 7.12 -17.93
CA ALA A 41 -44.92 6.84 -16.59
C ALA A 41 -43.86 7.83 -16.03
N PHE A 42 -43.35 8.78 -16.82
CA PHE A 42 -42.25 9.66 -16.40
C PHE A 42 -42.67 10.99 -15.76
N LEU A 43 -43.91 11.43 -15.97
CA LEU A 43 -44.43 12.66 -15.38
C LEU A 43 -44.52 12.65 -13.82
N PRO A 44 -44.93 11.55 -13.15
CA PRO A 44 -45.04 11.56 -11.69
C PRO A 44 -43.67 11.59 -10.99
N LEU A 45 -42.62 11.05 -11.61
CA LEU A 45 -41.29 10.98 -11.01
C LEU A 45 -40.61 12.36 -10.96
N VAL A 46 -40.81 13.17 -12.01
CA VAL A 46 -40.32 14.56 -12.06
C VAL A 46 -41.05 15.45 -11.06
N VAL A 47 -42.37 15.28 -10.90
CA VAL A 47 -43.16 16.02 -9.90
C VAL A 47 -42.72 15.65 -8.48
N CYS A 48 -42.42 14.37 -8.22
CA CYS A 48 -41.92 13.91 -6.93
C CYS A 48 -40.55 14.52 -6.59
N LEU A 49 -39.64 14.57 -7.57
CA LEU A 49 -38.29 15.10 -7.38
C LEU A 49 -38.29 16.63 -7.15
N LEU A 50 -39.17 17.37 -7.83
CA LEU A 50 -39.39 18.79 -7.57
C LEU A 50 -39.98 19.04 -6.17
N GLY A 51 -40.86 18.16 -5.70
CA GLY A 51 -41.41 18.22 -4.34
C GLY A 51 -40.34 18.04 -3.26
N ILE A 52 -39.45 17.06 -3.43
CA ILE A 52 -38.35 16.79 -2.48
C ILE A 52 -37.38 17.99 -2.42
N LEU A 53 -37.03 18.56 -3.57
CA LEU A 53 -36.16 19.73 -3.64
C LEU A 53 -36.77 20.97 -2.96
N PHE A 54 -38.10 21.15 -3.08
CA PHE A 54 -38.79 22.26 -2.41
C PHE A 54 -38.80 22.10 -0.88
N VAL A 55 -38.98 20.88 -0.38
CA VAL A 55 -38.92 20.60 1.08
C VAL A 55 -37.50 20.78 1.61
N LEU A 56 -36.48 20.34 0.87
CA LEU A 56 -35.07 20.54 1.25
C LEU A 56 -34.69 22.02 1.31
N ALA A 57 -35.16 22.83 0.36
CA ALA A 57 -34.95 24.27 0.36
C ALA A 57 -35.61 24.95 1.57
N LEU A 58 -36.81 24.52 1.97
CA LEU A 58 -37.48 25.03 3.17
C LEU A 58 -36.76 24.62 4.46
N LEU A 59 -36.22 23.40 4.53
CA LEU A 59 -35.45 22.94 5.68
C LEU A 59 -34.12 23.70 5.84
N LEU A 60 -33.41 23.94 4.73
CA LEU A 60 -32.18 24.74 4.73
C LEU A 60 -32.44 26.21 5.08
N SER A 61 -33.61 26.77 4.72
CA SER A 61 -33.98 28.15 5.10
C SER A 61 -34.24 28.36 6.60
N LYS A 62 -34.45 27.28 7.36
CA LYS A 62 -34.74 27.32 8.80
C LYS A 62 -33.55 26.97 9.69
N TRP A 63 -32.37 26.75 9.12
CA TRP A 63 -31.19 26.39 9.91
C TRP A 63 -30.67 27.64 10.66
N PRO A 64 -30.66 27.64 12.01
CA PRO A 64 -30.18 28.77 12.78
C PRO A 64 -28.65 28.87 12.65
N SER A 65 -28.15 30.00 12.17
CA SER A 65 -26.72 30.32 12.19
C SER A 65 -26.27 30.50 13.63
N LYS A 66 -25.62 29.48 14.21
CA LYS A 66 -24.99 29.59 15.52
C LYS A 66 -23.76 30.48 15.37
N SER A 67 -23.82 31.68 15.94
CA SER A 67 -22.68 32.60 16.04
C SER A 67 -21.60 31.99 16.91
N ILE A 68 -20.40 31.85 16.37
CA ILE A 68 -19.20 31.46 17.11
C ILE A 68 -18.74 32.69 17.90
N GLU A 69 -18.78 32.61 19.23
CA GLU A 69 -18.15 33.61 20.10
C GLU A 69 -16.62 33.49 20.05
N PRO A 70 -15.88 34.60 20.15
CA PRO A 70 -14.42 34.56 20.17
C PRO A 70 -13.92 34.03 21.53
N LEU A 71 -13.02 33.05 21.47
CA LEU A 71 -12.32 32.52 22.63
C LEU A 71 -11.45 33.60 23.28
N THR A 72 -11.74 33.94 24.54
CA THR A 72 -10.83 34.66 25.43
C THR A 72 -9.67 33.76 25.86
N GLU A 73 -8.44 34.20 25.62
CA GLU A 73 -7.21 33.54 26.10
C GLU A 73 -7.15 33.45 27.63
N PRO A 74 -6.73 32.30 28.22
CA PRO A 74 -6.30 32.23 29.59
C PRO A 74 -4.86 32.79 29.75
N PRO A 75 -4.49 33.30 30.94
CA PRO A 75 -3.19 33.93 31.14
C PRO A 75 -2.05 32.91 31.11
N ALA A 76 -0.96 33.34 30.48
CA ALA A 76 0.28 32.59 30.29
C ALA A 76 0.84 31.97 31.58
N GLN A 77 0.95 30.64 31.59
CA GLN A 77 1.79 29.92 32.55
C GLN A 77 3.24 29.93 32.07
N LYS A 78 4.12 30.51 32.91
CA LYS A 78 5.57 30.26 32.88
C LYS A 78 5.86 28.91 33.54
N SER A 79 6.38 27.96 32.78
CA SER A 79 7.19 26.82 33.26
C SER A 79 7.83 26.16 32.02
N SER A 80 9.12 26.33 31.75
CA SER A 80 10.27 25.66 32.40
C SER A 80 10.34 24.16 32.09
N ALA A 81 10.89 23.84 30.92
CA ALA A 81 11.89 22.81 30.60
C ALA A 81 11.72 22.52 29.11
N ALA A 82 12.77 22.78 28.31
CA ALA A 82 12.77 22.41 26.91
C ALA A 82 12.80 20.87 26.83
N GLU A 83 11.67 20.31 26.44
CA GLU A 83 11.57 18.93 25.93
C GLU A 83 12.49 18.84 24.69
N PRO A 84 13.37 17.84 24.59
CA PRO A 84 14.10 17.61 23.36
C PRO A 84 13.09 17.11 22.34
N SER A 85 12.63 18.00 21.46
CA SER A 85 11.83 17.61 20.30
C SER A 85 12.65 16.61 19.49
N LEU A 86 12.17 15.36 19.38
CA LEU A 86 12.69 14.40 18.41
C LEU A 86 12.78 15.09 17.05
N PRO A 87 13.88 14.95 16.30
CA PRO A 87 13.95 15.49 14.97
C PRO A 87 12.87 14.80 14.13
N ALA A 88 11.92 15.58 13.60
CA ALA A 88 11.07 15.11 12.54
C ALA A 88 12.01 14.69 11.39
N ILE A 89 12.19 13.38 11.20
CA ILE A 89 12.84 12.84 10.01
C ILE A 89 11.86 13.11 8.87
N ILE A 90 11.92 14.31 8.32
CA ILE A 90 11.25 14.62 7.06
C ILE A 90 11.93 13.71 6.03
N PRO A 91 11.19 12.80 5.36
CA PRO A 91 11.74 11.99 4.29
C PRO A 91 12.47 12.90 3.30
N SER A 92 13.79 12.80 3.24
CA SER A 92 14.52 13.38 2.12
C SER A 92 13.97 12.77 0.83
N PRO A 93 13.67 13.58 -0.20
CA PRO A 93 13.27 13.04 -1.48
C PRO A 93 14.37 12.11 -1.99
N LEU A 94 13.96 10.98 -2.57
CA LEU A 94 14.79 10.03 -3.28
C LEU A 94 16.00 10.67 -3.95
N ASN A 95 17.17 10.06 -3.76
CA ASN A 95 18.31 10.39 -4.61
C ASN A 95 18.14 9.63 -5.92
N CYS A 96 17.47 10.25 -6.89
CA CYS A 96 17.31 9.65 -8.20
C CYS A 96 18.66 9.61 -8.92
N ILE A 97 19.28 8.41 -8.95
CA ILE A 97 20.44 8.14 -9.78
C ILE A 97 19.95 8.06 -11.23
N SER A 98 19.88 9.23 -11.86
CA SER A 98 19.91 9.49 -13.31
C SER A 98 19.00 8.66 -14.22
N ARG A 99 18.33 9.36 -15.15
CA ARG A 99 17.97 8.73 -16.43
C ARG A 99 19.26 8.44 -17.19
N ASP A 100 19.69 7.19 -17.19
CA ASP A 100 20.81 6.73 -17.99
C ASP A 100 20.28 5.91 -19.16
N GLN A 101 20.80 6.19 -20.36
CA GLN A 101 20.56 5.39 -21.55
C GLN A 101 21.91 4.99 -22.12
N SER A 102 22.26 3.72 -21.92
CA SER A 102 23.41 3.11 -22.55
C SER A 102 22.98 2.43 -23.85
N ASN A 103 23.62 2.81 -24.95
CA ASN A 103 23.48 2.13 -26.24
C ASN A 103 24.83 1.49 -26.56
N ASN A 104 24.82 0.35 -27.27
CA ASN A 104 26.09 -0.11 -27.85
C ASN A 104 26.43 0.67 -29.13
N ASP A 105 27.72 0.65 -29.50
CA ASP A 105 28.25 1.39 -30.67
C ASP A 105 27.54 1.06 -32.01
N SER A 106 26.87 -0.10 -32.08
CA SER A 106 26.16 -0.56 -33.27
C SER A 106 24.65 -0.27 -33.28
N GLY A 107 24.10 0.29 -32.19
CA GLY A 107 22.66 0.52 -32.03
C GLY A 107 21.83 -0.77 -31.91
N ARG A 108 22.47 -1.93 -31.75
CA ARG A 108 21.82 -3.25 -31.66
C ARG A 108 21.00 -3.41 -30.38
N PHE A 109 21.39 -2.73 -29.30
CA PHE A 109 20.59 -2.72 -28.09
C PHE A 109 20.65 -1.38 -27.36
N TYR A 110 19.67 -1.16 -26.50
CA TYR A 110 19.70 -0.11 -25.50
C TYR A 110 19.33 -0.65 -24.12
N ILE A 111 19.91 -0.02 -23.10
CA ILE A 111 19.54 -0.18 -21.70
C ILE A 111 19.15 1.21 -21.20
N LYS A 112 17.88 1.38 -20.81
CA LYS A 112 17.36 2.60 -20.22
C LYS A 112 17.05 2.36 -18.76
N LYS A 113 17.56 3.23 -17.90
CA LYS A 113 17.39 3.17 -16.45
C LYS A 113 16.79 4.48 -15.98
N ASP A 114 15.59 4.42 -15.41
CA ASP A 114 14.96 5.52 -14.67
C ASP A 114 14.80 5.05 -13.22
N ILE A 115 15.90 5.15 -12.47
CA ILE A 115 16.08 4.53 -11.15
C ILE A 115 16.20 5.61 -10.08
N CYS A 116 15.46 5.41 -9.00
CA CYS A 116 15.57 6.19 -7.80
C CYS A 116 15.94 5.29 -6.62
N LEU A 117 17.00 5.67 -5.90
CA LEU A 117 17.48 4.99 -4.73
C LEU A 117 17.00 5.67 -3.45
N THR A 118 16.63 4.83 -2.49
CA THR A 118 15.94 5.15 -1.23
C THR A 118 16.79 6.00 -0.30
N GLY A 119 18.12 5.94 -0.44
CA GLY A 119 19.09 6.53 0.49
C GLY A 119 19.30 5.68 1.75
N LEU A 120 18.72 4.48 1.80
CA LEU A 120 18.87 3.50 2.87
C LEU A 120 19.83 2.41 2.41
N GLN A 121 20.81 2.06 3.25
CA GLN A 121 21.92 1.22 2.82
C GLN A 121 21.44 -0.19 2.44
N GLN A 122 20.62 -0.82 3.29
CA GLN A 122 20.19 -2.20 3.04
C GLN A 122 19.29 -2.30 1.80
N ALA A 123 18.34 -1.36 1.65
CA ALA A 123 17.45 -1.32 0.50
C ALA A 123 18.23 -1.01 -0.80
N ASP A 124 19.11 -0.01 -0.78
CA ASP A 124 19.88 0.41 -1.96
C ASP A 124 20.89 -0.65 -2.41
N ASP A 125 21.52 -1.37 -1.47
CA ASP A 125 22.41 -2.49 -1.78
C ASP A 125 21.63 -3.63 -2.46
N SER A 126 20.42 -3.95 -1.96
CA SER A 126 19.54 -4.97 -2.55
C SER A 126 19.08 -4.57 -3.96
N ILE A 127 18.59 -3.34 -4.13
CA ILE A 127 18.16 -2.81 -5.42
C ILE A 127 19.32 -2.80 -6.42
N THR A 128 20.49 -2.30 -6.01
CA THR A 128 21.66 -2.21 -6.89
C THR A 128 22.15 -3.60 -7.33
N THR A 129 22.16 -4.57 -6.41
CA THR A 129 22.53 -5.96 -6.70
C THR A 129 21.57 -6.59 -7.72
N GLU A 130 20.27 -6.36 -7.56
CA GLU A 130 19.27 -6.87 -8.49
C GLU A 130 19.40 -6.21 -9.88
N LEU A 131 19.61 -4.89 -9.94
CA LEU A 131 19.84 -4.16 -11.20
C LEU A 131 21.08 -4.69 -11.94
N GLN A 132 22.18 -4.96 -11.24
CA GLN A 132 23.39 -5.56 -11.83
C GLN A 132 23.12 -6.98 -12.35
N THR A 133 22.34 -7.77 -11.62
CA THR A 133 21.96 -9.13 -12.02
C THR A 133 21.10 -9.11 -13.29
N ILE A 134 20.12 -8.21 -13.35
CA ILE A 134 19.24 -8.03 -14.51
C ILE A 134 20.04 -7.63 -15.74
N GLU A 135 20.91 -6.62 -15.62
CA GLU A 135 21.75 -6.13 -16.72
C GLU A 135 22.72 -7.20 -17.21
N LYS A 136 23.41 -7.88 -16.29
CA LYS A 136 24.32 -8.99 -16.63
C LYS A 136 23.59 -10.10 -17.38
N THR A 137 22.39 -10.45 -16.93
CA THR A 137 21.57 -11.48 -17.58
C THR A 137 21.13 -11.03 -18.97
N PHE A 138 20.66 -9.78 -19.11
CA PHE A 138 20.27 -9.25 -20.41
C PHE A 138 21.43 -9.24 -21.41
N LEU A 139 22.61 -8.76 -20.99
CA LEU A 139 23.81 -8.76 -21.82
C LEU A 139 24.26 -10.17 -22.19
N LYS A 140 24.07 -11.15 -21.30
CA LYS A 140 24.31 -12.57 -21.63
C LYS A 140 23.33 -13.04 -22.70
N ASP A 141 22.03 -12.84 -22.49
CA ASP A 141 20.97 -13.32 -23.38
C ASP A 141 21.16 -12.81 -24.81
N ILE A 142 21.38 -11.50 -25.00
CA ILE A 142 21.51 -10.89 -26.34
C ILE A 142 22.78 -11.30 -27.09
N ASN A 143 23.73 -11.94 -26.42
CA ASN A 143 24.95 -12.47 -27.01
C ASN A 143 24.85 -13.97 -27.33
N GLU A 144 23.70 -14.61 -27.08
CA GLU A 144 23.45 -15.98 -27.50
C GLU A 144 23.51 -16.11 -29.03
N PRO A 145 24.23 -17.10 -29.59
CA PRO A 145 24.51 -17.20 -31.03
C PRO A 145 23.28 -17.12 -31.93
N ASP A 146 22.17 -17.75 -31.52
CA ASP A 146 20.94 -17.79 -32.29
C ASP A 146 20.26 -16.41 -32.40
N LEU A 147 20.45 -15.55 -31.39
CA LEU A 147 19.89 -14.20 -31.38
C LEU A 147 20.73 -13.22 -32.20
N LEU A 148 22.04 -13.46 -32.32
CA LEU A 148 22.94 -12.62 -33.14
C LEU A 148 22.58 -12.62 -34.62
N ALA A 149 21.89 -13.66 -35.10
CA ALA A 149 21.41 -13.77 -36.47
C ALA A 149 20.15 -12.92 -36.74
N LEU A 150 19.48 -12.42 -35.69
CA LEU A 150 18.28 -11.59 -35.82
C LEU A 150 18.68 -10.12 -36.02
N SER A 151 18.18 -9.49 -37.09
CA SER A 151 18.33 -8.05 -37.34
C SER A 151 17.33 -7.21 -36.53
N ARG A 152 17.21 -7.49 -35.22
CA ARG A 152 16.30 -6.79 -34.30
C ARG A 152 17.10 -5.97 -33.29
N GLN A 153 16.54 -4.85 -32.87
CA GLN A 153 17.07 -4.09 -31.74
C GLN A 153 16.56 -4.71 -30.44
N PHE A 154 17.46 -4.99 -29.50
CA PHE A 154 17.11 -5.47 -28.17
C PHE A 154 16.93 -4.31 -27.18
N ALA A 155 16.08 -4.49 -26.18
CA ALA A 155 15.72 -3.44 -25.24
C ALA A 155 15.67 -3.96 -23.81
N LEU A 156 16.22 -3.17 -22.89
CA LEU A 156 16.01 -3.30 -21.47
C LEU A 156 15.60 -1.93 -20.92
N ASP A 157 14.39 -1.84 -20.38
CA ASP A 157 13.86 -0.65 -19.72
C ASP A 157 13.62 -0.97 -18.24
N LEU A 158 14.28 -0.24 -17.36
CA LEU A 158 14.19 -0.40 -15.90
C LEU A 158 13.62 0.89 -15.31
N ASN A 159 12.52 0.77 -14.56
CA ASN A 159 11.88 1.92 -13.92
C ASN A 159 11.48 1.61 -12.48
N THR A 160 11.90 2.44 -11.54
CA THR A 160 11.44 2.38 -10.15
C THR A 160 10.32 3.36 -9.87
N ARG A 161 9.37 2.96 -9.04
CA ARG A 161 8.35 3.84 -8.44
C ARG A 161 8.29 3.61 -6.93
N GLU A 162 8.09 4.70 -6.19
CA GLU A 162 7.92 4.66 -4.74
C GLU A 162 6.46 4.75 -4.33
N PHE A 163 6.18 4.12 -3.19
CA PHE A 163 4.90 4.10 -2.54
C PHE A 163 5.12 4.31 -1.04
N THR A 164 4.12 4.89 -0.39
CA THR A 164 4.19 5.21 1.05
C THR A 164 2.95 4.70 1.72
N PHE A 165 3.13 4.11 2.89
CA PHE A 165 2.03 3.70 3.74
C PHE A 165 1.45 4.94 4.46
N THR A 166 0.14 5.17 4.30
CA THR A 166 -0.50 6.43 4.74
C THR A 166 -0.46 6.60 6.25
N ARG A 167 -0.70 5.51 7.00
CA ARG A 167 -0.75 5.54 8.46
C ARG A 167 0.63 5.64 9.11
N GLN A 168 1.67 5.17 8.44
CA GLN A 168 3.05 5.21 8.93
C GLN A 168 4.00 5.59 7.78
N PRO A 169 4.23 6.89 7.52
CA PRO A 169 5.01 7.33 6.37
C PRO A 169 6.49 6.92 6.35
N TYR A 170 7.02 6.42 7.47
CA TYR A 170 8.34 5.80 7.54
C TYR A 170 8.38 4.39 6.93
N ILE A 171 7.23 3.77 6.68
CA ILE A 171 7.12 2.55 5.87
C ILE A 171 6.89 2.95 4.43
N GLN A 172 7.80 2.51 3.57
CA GLN A 172 7.76 2.78 2.15
C GLN A 172 7.99 1.51 1.34
N SER A 173 7.57 1.53 0.09
CA SER A 173 7.83 0.46 -0.86
C SER A 173 8.39 1.01 -2.16
N VAL A 174 9.27 0.25 -2.79
CA VAL A 174 9.78 0.48 -4.15
C VAL A 174 9.32 -0.66 -5.04
N LEU A 175 8.74 -0.33 -6.18
CA LEU A 175 8.46 -1.24 -7.29
C LEU A 175 9.46 -0.97 -8.42
N LEU A 176 10.25 -1.97 -8.77
CA LEU A 176 11.00 -2.00 -10.02
C LEU A 176 10.17 -2.72 -11.09
N THR A 177 9.86 -2.01 -12.17
CA THR A 177 9.30 -2.58 -13.39
C THR A 177 10.43 -2.86 -14.37
N ILE A 178 10.46 -4.09 -14.88
CA ILE A 178 11.51 -4.59 -15.78
C ILE A 178 10.84 -4.95 -17.10
N TYR A 179 11.13 -4.19 -18.14
CA TYR A 179 10.72 -4.53 -19.50
C TYR A 179 11.92 -5.03 -20.28
N ARG A 180 11.81 -6.23 -20.86
CA ARG A 180 12.90 -6.89 -21.57
C ARG A 180 12.43 -7.39 -22.93
N ASN A 181 13.13 -6.99 -23.99
CA ASN A 181 12.93 -7.52 -25.34
C ASN A 181 14.26 -8.03 -25.90
N VAL A 182 14.38 -9.36 -25.98
CA VAL A 182 15.54 -10.06 -26.57
C VAL A 182 15.23 -10.64 -27.96
N GLY A 183 14.26 -10.05 -28.67
CA GLY A 183 13.95 -10.40 -30.06
C GLY A 183 12.88 -11.47 -30.25
N GLY A 184 12.22 -11.91 -29.17
CA GLY A 184 11.08 -12.82 -29.21
C GLY A 184 9.83 -12.27 -29.91
N ALA A 185 8.72 -13.00 -29.81
CA ALA A 185 7.44 -12.58 -30.40
C ALA A 185 6.83 -11.36 -29.69
N HIS A 186 7.07 -11.24 -28.39
CA HIS A 186 6.65 -10.13 -27.55
C HIS A 186 7.74 -9.85 -26.48
N PRO A 187 7.76 -8.66 -25.87
CA PRO A 187 8.59 -8.38 -24.71
C PRO A 187 8.09 -9.14 -23.47
N ASN A 188 8.98 -9.29 -22.49
CA ASN A 188 8.67 -9.74 -21.14
C ASN A 188 8.52 -8.53 -20.23
N LEU A 189 7.59 -8.63 -19.27
CA LEU A 189 7.38 -7.65 -18.22
C LEU A 189 7.44 -8.37 -16.88
N GLU A 190 8.40 -7.97 -16.05
CA GLU A 190 8.66 -8.55 -14.74
C GLU A 190 8.65 -7.45 -13.66
N TYR A 191 8.50 -7.87 -12.41
CA TYR A 191 8.52 -6.96 -11.26
C TYR A 191 9.50 -7.42 -10.19
N ARG A 192 10.05 -6.45 -9.46
CA ARG A 192 10.70 -6.67 -8.16
C ARG A 192 10.21 -5.61 -7.20
N THR A 193 10.08 -5.97 -5.94
CA THR A 193 9.55 -5.07 -4.91
C THR A 193 10.40 -5.13 -3.66
N TRP A 194 10.49 -3.99 -2.99
CA TRP A 194 11.08 -3.87 -1.66
C TRP A 194 10.13 -3.05 -0.81
N THR A 195 9.73 -3.57 0.35
CA THR A 195 9.07 -2.77 1.38
C THR A 195 10.05 -2.63 2.52
N TYR A 196 10.17 -1.44 3.11
CA TYR A 196 11.15 -1.16 4.15
C TYR A 196 10.64 -0.19 5.19
N ASP A 197 11.19 -0.31 6.39
CA ASP A 197 11.12 0.68 7.44
C ASP A 197 12.35 1.61 7.33
N ARG A 198 12.10 2.88 7.07
CA ARG A 198 13.14 3.92 6.99
C ARG A 198 13.78 4.24 8.33
N ALA A 199 13.07 4.10 9.43
CA ALA A 199 13.58 4.43 10.75
C ALA A 199 14.70 3.47 11.16
N THR A 200 14.60 2.22 10.69
CA THR A 200 15.51 1.13 11.05
C THR A 200 16.40 0.63 9.91
N ASP A 201 16.22 1.15 8.68
CA ASP A 201 16.90 0.65 7.46
C ASP A 201 16.71 -0.87 7.28
N ARG A 202 15.45 -1.31 7.41
CA ARG A 202 15.13 -2.74 7.39
C ARG A 202 14.09 -3.10 6.34
N LEU A 203 14.38 -4.15 5.58
CA LEU A 203 13.40 -4.78 4.69
C LEU A 203 12.26 -5.47 5.47
N ILE A 204 11.04 -5.31 4.96
CA ILE A 204 9.82 -5.89 5.47
C ILE A 204 9.32 -6.90 4.45
N ASP A 205 9.50 -8.18 4.75
CA ASP A 205 8.92 -9.27 3.95
C ASP A 205 7.41 -9.41 4.20
N LEU A 206 6.72 -10.13 3.30
CA LEU A 206 5.26 -10.27 3.34
C LEU A 206 4.75 -10.77 4.70
N GLU A 207 5.46 -11.73 5.30
CA GLU A 207 5.14 -12.30 6.60
C GLU A 207 5.24 -11.29 7.75
N LEU A 208 6.12 -10.29 7.63
CA LEU A 208 6.32 -9.25 8.66
C LEU A 208 5.20 -8.20 8.67
N LEU A 209 4.21 -8.29 7.78
CA LEU A 209 2.97 -7.53 7.88
C LEU A 209 1.95 -8.14 8.84
N PHE A 210 2.10 -9.43 9.16
CA PHE A 210 1.11 -10.20 9.89
C PHE A 210 1.63 -10.68 11.25
N GLN A 211 0.70 -10.97 12.16
CA GLN A 211 1.00 -11.60 13.44
C GLN A 211 1.54 -13.01 13.21
N ALA A 212 2.63 -13.37 13.90
CA ALA A 212 3.32 -14.64 13.73
C ALA A 212 2.45 -15.88 14.01
N GLU A 213 1.38 -15.74 14.80
CA GLU A 213 0.49 -16.85 15.16
C GLU A 213 -0.64 -17.08 14.14
N HIS A 214 -0.76 -16.22 13.13
CA HIS A 214 -1.77 -16.33 12.09
C HIS A 214 -1.10 -16.72 10.76
N ASN A 215 -1.70 -17.66 10.04
CA ASN A 215 -1.36 -17.88 8.64
C ASN A 215 -2.25 -16.96 7.78
N PRO A 216 -1.71 -15.88 7.19
CA PRO A 216 -2.51 -14.94 6.42
C PRO A 216 -2.86 -15.45 5.01
N LEU A 217 -2.12 -16.46 4.52
CA LEU A 217 -2.16 -16.88 3.12
C LEU A 217 -3.55 -17.34 2.64
N PRO A 218 -4.32 -18.16 3.38
CA PRO A 218 -5.66 -18.55 2.93
C PRO A 218 -6.61 -17.36 2.72
N THR A 219 -6.54 -16.36 3.61
CA THR A 219 -7.32 -15.13 3.48
C THR A 219 -6.86 -14.32 2.28
N ILE A 220 -5.55 -14.12 2.12
CA ILE A 220 -4.97 -13.42 0.97
C ILE A 220 -5.39 -14.08 -0.34
N TYR A 221 -5.23 -15.39 -0.47
CA TYR A 221 -5.58 -16.13 -1.69
C TYR A 221 -7.06 -15.99 -2.04
N SER A 222 -7.93 -16.03 -1.02
CA SER A 222 -9.37 -15.87 -1.21
C SER A 222 -9.72 -14.47 -1.72
N LEU A 223 -9.17 -13.42 -1.11
CA LEU A 223 -9.41 -12.03 -1.53
C LEU A 223 -8.82 -11.73 -2.91
N VAL A 224 -7.61 -12.25 -3.20
CA VAL A 224 -6.98 -12.13 -4.53
C VAL A 224 -7.84 -12.80 -5.59
N LYS A 225 -8.29 -14.04 -5.36
CA LYS A 225 -9.17 -14.75 -6.30
C LYS A 225 -10.48 -13.99 -6.49
N GLU A 226 -11.10 -13.50 -5.40
CA GLU A 226 -12.33 -12.70 -5.48
C GLU A 226 -12.16 -11.47 -6.37
N GLN A 227 -11.09 -10.70 -6.18
CA GLN A 227 -10.87 -9.49 -6.98
C GLN A 227 -10.54 -9.81 -8.45
N LEU A 228 -9.73 -10.83 -8.72
CA LEU A 228 -9.41 -11.25 -10.08
C LEU A 228 -10.65 -11.72 -10.85
N LEU A 229 -11.59 -12.39 -10.18
CA LEU A 229 -12.86 -12.84 -10.78
C LEU A 229 -13.80 -11.68 -11.16
N GLN A 230 -13.56 -10.46 -10.68
CA GLN A 230 -14.34 -9.27 -11.07
C GLN A 230 -13.88 -8.66 -12.40
N SER A 231 -12.74 -9.10 -12.95
CA SER A 231 -12.23 -8.64 -14.25
C SER A 231 -13.11 -9.12 -15.40
N GLU A 232 -13.30 -8.27 -16.42
CA GLU A 232 -13.99 -8.64 -17.68
C GLU A 232 -13.31 -9.83 -18.37
N TYR A 233 -12.00 -9.99 -18.20
CA TYR A 233 -11.18 -11.03 -18.82
C TYR A 233 -10.86 -12.20 -17.87
N ALA A 234 -11.63 -12.35 -16.79
CA ALA A 234 -11.40 -13.41 -15.81
C ALA A 234 -11.56 -14.80 -16.45
N ASP A 235 -10.56 -15.66 -16.22
CA ASP A 235 -10.61 -17.10 -16.51
C ASP A 235 -10.33 -17.83 -15.19
N GLU A 236 -11.38 -18.42 -14.61
CA GLU A 236 -11.30 -19.06 -13.30
C GLU A 236 -10.24 -20.16 -13.24
N ARG A 237 -10.03 -20.91 -14.33
CA ARG A 237 -9.02 -21.96 -14.39
C ARG A 237 -7.61 -21.38 -14.37
N LEU A 238 -7.37 -20.27 -15.07
CA LEU A 238 -6.07 -19.59 -15.02
C LEU A 238 -5.82 -18.96 -13.65
N ILE A 239 -6.84 -18.37 -13.04
CA ILE A 239 -6.76 -17.81 -11.68
C ILE A 239 -6.42 -18.93 -10.68
N ASP A 240 -7.07 -20.09 -10.76
CA ASP A 240 -6.79 -21.25 -9.88
C ASP A 240 -5.41 -21.86 -10.08
N LEU A 241 -4.85 -21.80 -11.28
CA LEU A 241 -3.48 -22.25 -11.55
C LEU A 241 -2.44 -21.24 -11.08
N GLY A 242 -2.80 -19.96 -11.06
CA GLY A 242 -1.95 -18.83 -10.71
C GLY A 242 -2.03 -18.39 -9.25
N THR A 243 -3.00 -18.86 -8.48
CA THR A 243 -3.23 -18.49 -7.08
C THR A 243 -3.32 -19.73 -6.20
N GLY A 244 -3.12 -19.58 -4.89
CA GLY A 244 -3.26 -20.67 -3.93
C GLY A 244 -1.95 -21.06 -3.23
N ASP A 245 -2.05 -22.07 -2.38
CA ASP A 245 -0.99 -22.54 -1.48
C ASP A 245 0.22 -23.12 -2.20
N LYS A 246 0.04 -23.63 -3.41
CA LYS A 246 1.12 -24.16 -4.26
C LYS A 246 1.81 -23.08 -5.10
N GLN A 247 1.31 -21.84 -5.04
CA GLN A 247 1.72 -20.71 -5.88
C GLN A 247 2.29 -19.56 -5.03
N ILE A 248 2.88 -19.86 -3.88
CA ILE A 248 3.39 -18.84 -2.95
C ILE A 248 4.38 -17.88 -3.62
N ASP A 249 5.21 -18.36 -4.55
CA ASP A 249 6.17 -17.55 -5.30
C ASP A 249 5.51 -16.48 -6.19
N HIS A 250 4.22 -16.61 -6.53
CA HIS A 250 3.50 -15.60 -7.30
C HIS A 250 3.16 -14.36 -6.46
N TYR A 251 3.26 -14.45 -5.12
CA TYR A 251 2.99 -13.36 -4.18
C TYR A 251 4.26 -12.62 -3.73
N ARG A 252 5.42 -12.92 -4.34
CA ARG A 252 6.71 -12.30 -3.99
C ARG A 252 6.78 -10.80 -4.31
N ASN A 253 6.00 -10.36 -5.29
CA ASN A 253 5.99 -8.98 -5.76
C ASN A 253 4.83 -8.25 -5.09
N PHE A 254 5.08 -7.65 -3.95
CA PHE A 254 4.09 -6.90 -3.20
C PHE A 254 4.63 -5.55 -2.71
N ILE A 255 3.73 -4.59 -2.54
CA ILE A 255 4.02 -3.31 -1.90
C ILE A 255 2.95 -2.98 -0.88
N VAL A 256 3.28 -2.07 0.04
CA VAL A 256 2.29 -1.34 0.83
C VAL A 256 2.16 0.05 0.24
N SER A 257 0.95 0.39 -0.21
CA SER A 257 0.68 1.68 -0.85
C SER A 257 -0.63 2.24 -0.34
N GLY A 258 -0.61 3.47 0.16
CA GLY A 258 -1.83 4.06 0.70
C GLY A 258 -2.26 3.30 1.95
N ASP A 259 -3.39 2.61 1.88
CA ASP A 259 -3.89 1.71 2.92
C ASP A 259 -4.10 0.27 2.38
N ASP A 260 -3.46 -0.05 1.25
CA ASP A 260 -3.58 -1.33 0.57
C ASP A 260 -2.27 -2.13 0.61
N LEU A 261 -2.42 -3.44 0.71
CA LEU A 261 -1.41 -4.42 0.29
C LEU A 261 -1.67 -4.74 -1.19
N VAL A 262 -0.70 -4.43 -2.04
CA VAL A 262 -0.85 -4.56 -3.50
C VAL A 262 0.08 -5.65 -4.02
N PHE A 263 -0.45 -6.59 -4.81
CA PHE A 263 0.31 -7.65 -5.48
C PHE A 263 0.41 -7.40 -6.99
N TYR A 264 1.59 -7.66 -7.55
CA TYR A 264 1.85 -7.56 -8.99
C TYR A 264 2.10 -8.94 -9.60
N PHE A 265 1.15 -9.40 -10.41
CA PHE A 265 1.25 -10.64 -11.16
C PHE A 265 1.74 -10.36 -12.59
N GLU A 266 2.79 -11.07 -12.99
CA GLU A 266 3.36 -10.96 -14.33
C GLU A 266 2.40 -11.52 -15.39
N PRO A 267 2.54 -11.11 -16.66
CA PRO A 267 1.67 -11.61 -17.73
C PRO A 267 1.72 -13.14 -17.85
N GLY A 268 0.56 -13.79 -17.84
CA GLY A 268 0.46 -15.26 -17.93
C GLY A 268 0.36 -15.96 -16.57
N THR A 269 0.56 -15.27 -15.45
CA THR A 269 0.52 -15.89 -14.11
C THR A 269 -0.91 -16.22 -13.69
N VAL A 270 -1.82 -15.24 -13.71
CA VAL A 270 -3.21 -15.38 -13.25
C VAL A 270 -4.26 -15.06 -14.34
N ALA A 271 -3.80 -14.70 -15.53
CA ALA A 271 -4.61 -14.39 -16.70
C ALA A 271 -3.83 -14.72 -17.98
N ALA A 272 -4.48 -14.70 -19.14
CA ALA A 272 -3.78 -14.88 -20.41
C ALA A 272 -2.72 -13.78 -20.61
N SER A 273 -1.55 -14.12 -21.18
CA SER A 273 -0.45 -13.16 -21.35
C SER A 273 -0.83 -11.92 -22.16
N ALA A 274 -1.79 -12.04 -23.09
CA ALA A 274 -2.30 -10.91 -23.88
C ALA A 274 -3.12 -9.90 -23.06
N THR A 275 -3.65 -10.29 -21.90
CA THR A 275 -4.31 -9.39 -20.95
C THR A 275 -3.30 -8.48 -20.24
N GLY A 276 -2.01 -8.82 -20.28
CA GLY A 276 -0.95 -8.10 -19.59
C GLY A 276 -0.84 -8.48 -18.11
N PRO A 277 -0.01 -7.74 -17.34
CA PRO A 277 0.16 -7.98 -15.91
C PRO A 277 -1.15 -7.68 -15.17
N GLN A 278 -1.38 -8.35 -14.05
CA GLN A 278 -2.52 -8.06 -13.18
C GLN A 278 -2.04 -7.46 -11.87
N GLU A 279 -2.76 -6.44 -11.39
CA GLU A 279 -2.50 -5.78 -10.11
C GLU A 279 -3.71 -6.02 -9.22
N VAL A 280 -3.46 -6.46 -7.98
CA VAL A 280 -4.50 -6.81 -7.01
C VAL A 280 -4.29 -5.99 -5.75
N HIS A 281 -5.30 -5.21 -5.37
CA HIS A 281 -5.30 -4.34 -4.20
C HIS A 281 -6.16 -4.95 -3.10
N LEU A 282 -5.52 -5.36 -2.01
CA LEU A 282 -6.22 -5.81 -0.80
C LEU A 282 -6.22 -4.69 0.22
N SER A 283 -7.40 -4.27 0.68
CA SER A 283 -7.45 -3.29 1.76
C SER A 283 -6.85 -3.89 3.02
N LEU A 284 -5.94 -3.16 3.67
CA LEU A 284 -5.44 -3.56 4.99
C LEU A 284 -6.58 -3.62 6.03
N THR A 285 -7.72 -2.97 5.75
CA THR A 285 -8.94 -3.10 6.56
C THR A 285 -9.51 -4.52 6.54
N ASP A 286 -9.48 -5.19 5.40
CA ASP A 286 -9.98 -6.57 5.27
C ASP A 286 -9.04 -7.59 5.94
N LEU A 287 -7.82 -7.16 6.27
CA LEU A 287 -6.77 -7.97 6.88
C LEU A 287 -6.54 -7.64 8.37
N GLN A 288 -7.29 -6.71 8.99
CA GLN A 288 -6.97 -6.16 10.32
C GLN A 288 -6.78 -7.21 11.42
N ALA A 289 -7.57 -8.28 11.41
CA ALA A 289 -7.45 -9.33 12.43
C ALA A 289 -6.13 -10.11 12.34
N LEU A 290 -5.44 -10.05 11.20
CA LEU A 290 -4.21 -10.78 10.90
C LEU A 290 -2.98 -9.88 10.98
N LEU A 291 -3.15 -8.57 10.78
CA LEU A 291 -2.06 -7.60 10.79
C LEU A 291 -1.43 -7.48 12.17
N ARG A 292 -0.13 -7.23 12.21
CA ARG A 292 0.59 -6.83 13.42
C ARG A 292 0.69 -5.31 13.51
N PRO A 293 0.95 -4.73 14.70
CA PRO A 293 1.53 -3.40 14.77
C PRO A 293 2.79 -3.34 13.88
N PRO A 294 3.04 -2.27 13.11
CA PRO A 294 2.33 -0.98 13.05
C PRO A 294 1.25 -0.88 11.95
N PHE A 295 0.91 -1.99 11.28
CA PHE A 295 -0.02 -2.01 10.14
C PHE A 295 -1.50 -1.98 10.54
N LEU A 296 -1.80 -2.21 11.81
CA LEU A 296 -3.16 -2.11 12.35
C LEU A 296 -3.76 -0.70 12.17
N ASN A 297 -5.06 -0.64 11.90
CA ASN A 297 -5.83 0.59 12.05
C ASN A 297 -6.29 0.71 13.50
N LEU A 298 -5.40 1.21 14.37
CA LEU A 298 -5.68 1.33 15.80
C LEU A 298 -6.89 2.23 16.10
N SER A 299 -7.12 3.27 15.29
CA SER A 299 -8.32 4.12 15.40
C SER A 299 -9.63 3.38 15.13
N ALA A 300 -9.64 2.39 14.23
CA ALA A 300 -10.83 1.55 14.00
C ALA A 300 -11.03 0.51 15.10
N VAL A 301 -9.96 0.09 15.78
CA VAL A 301 -9.99 -0.90 16.87
C VAL A 301 -10.38 -0.26 18.21
N TYR A 302 -9.89 0.95 18.50
CA TYR A 302 -10.07 1.62 19.78
C TYR A 302 -11.04 2.81 19.76
N GLY A 303 -11.56 3.24 18.61
CA GLY A 303 -12.51 4.37 18.50
C GLY A 303 -11.90 5.73 18.90
N ASP A 304 -12.73 6.66 19.39
CA ASP A 304 -12.31 7.99 19.89
C ASP A 304 -11.59 7.92 21.25
N SER A 305 -11.57 6.75 21.90
CA SER A 305 -10.66 6.55 23.03
C SER A 305 -9.24 6.58 22.48
N GLU A 306 -8.43 7.51 23.00
CA GLU A 306 -7.00 7.58 22.75
C GLU A 306 -6.45 6.15 22.76
N PRO A 307 -5.84 5.66 21.66
CA PRO A 307 -5.16 4.38 21.70
C PRO A 307 -4.21 4.41 22.91
N PRO A 308 -3.93 3.28 23.59
CA PRO A 308 -2.83 3.26 24.55
C PRO A 308 -1.67 3.93 23.82
N ARG A 309 -1.20 5.08 24.37
CA ARG A 309 -0.28 6.01 23.69
C ARG A 309 0.61 5.17 22.81
N THR A 310 0.55 5.43 21.49
CA THR A 310 1.34 4.78 20.43
C THR A 310 2.40 3.88 21.03
N LEU A 311 2.41 2.58 20.73
CA LEU A 311 3.60 1.73 20.90
C LEU A 311 4.75 2.47 20.21
N ASP A 312 5.33 3.40 20.94
CA ASP A 312 6.39 4.27 20.51
C ASP A 312 7.54 3.32 20.71
N TYR A 313 8.00 2.81 19.58
CA TYR A 313 9.03 1.81 19.49
C TYR A 313 10.23 2.18 20.38
N GLU A 314 10.57 3.47 20.44
CA GLU A 314 11.60 3.97 21.34
C GLU A 314 11.19 3.83 22.81
N THR A 315 9.98 4.24 23.20
CA THR A 315 9.47 4.00 24.58
C THR A 315 9.30 2.53 24.95
N THR A 316 9.02 1.67 23.98
CA THR A 316 8.77 0.24 24.19
C THR A 316 10.09 -0.50 24.37
N ALA A 317 11.06 -0.23 23.49
CA ALA A 317 12.41 -0.74 23.59
C ALA A 317 13.10 -0.25 24.87
N SER A 318 12.96 1.04 25.19
CA SER A 318 13.49 1.61 26.44
C SER A 318 12.77 1.03 27.66
N SER A 319 11.44 0.90 27.66
CA SER A 319 10.72 0.28 28.78
C SER A 319 11.10 -1.19 29.00
N CYS A 320 11.40 -1.92 27.93
CA CYS A 320 11.93 -3.28 28.01
C CYS A 320 13.27 -3.28 28.75
N SER A 321 14.21 -2.40 28.34
CA SER A 321 15.52 -2.26 28.99
C SER A 321 15.44 -1.75 30.43
N ASP A 322 14.54 -0.79 30.72
CA ASP A 322 14.29 -0.25 32.05
C ASP A 322 13.69 -1.30 33.01
N SER A 323 13.12 -2.36 32.46
CA SER A 323 12.55 -3.50 33.19
C SER A 323 13.49 -4.72 33.18
N ASP A 324 14.79 -4.49 32.98
CA ASP A 324 15.87 -5.50 32.93
C ASP A 324 15.76 -6.53 31.78
N GLY A 325 14.91 -6.25 30.79
CA GLY A 325 14.78 -7.07 29.59
C GLY A 325 15.77 -6.68 28.48
N THR A 326 15.98 -7.59 27.53
CA THR A 326 16.78 -7.32 26.33
C THR A 326 15.86 -7.16 25.14
N TRP A 327 15.79 -5.96 24.57
CA TRP A 327 14.96 -5.70 23.41
C TRP A 327 15.64 -6.16 22.12
N LEU A 328 14.94 -6.98 21.34
CA LEU A 328 15.35 -7.46 20.02
C LEU A 328 14.57 -6.71 18.95
N ASN A 329 15.15 -5.63 18.44
CA ASN A 329 14.55 -4.79 17.38
C ASN A 329 14.08 -5.62 16.19
N ASP A 330 14.86 -6.62 15.79
CA ASP A 330 14.58 -7.42 14.61
C ASP A 330 13.34 -8.31 14.76
N TYR A 331 12.92 -8.58 15.99
CA TYR A 331 11.83 -9.51 16.25
C TYR A 331 10.66 -8.84 16.98
N TYR A 332 10.83 -7.58 17.39
CA TYR A 332 9.87 -6.89 18.25
C TYR A 332 9.58 -7.72 19.51
N GLU A 333 10.67 -8.26 20.07
CA GLU A 333 10.62 -9.10 21.25
C GLU A 333 11.44 -8.48 22.39
N CYS A 334 10.89 -8.52 23.60
CA CYS A 334 11.64 -8.24 24.82
C CYS A 334 11.98 -9.58 25.49
N GLU A 335 13.25 -9.97 25.52
CA GLU A 335 13.71 -11.14 26.28
C GLU A 335 13.86 -10.83 27.77
N TYR A 336 13.79 -11.87 28.59
CA TYR A 336 13.99 -11.84 30.03
C TYR A 336 13.04 -10.94 30.81
N ILE A 337 11.86 -10.69 30.25
CA ILE A 337 10.85 -9.81 30.82
C ILE A 337 9.78 -10.56 31.62
N SER A 338 8.97 -9.84 32.38
CA SER A 338 7.85 -10.43 33.13
C SER A 338 6.58 -10.55 32.27
N ARG A 339 5.70 -11.48 32.65
CA ARG A 339 4.35 -11.59 32.08
C ARG A 339 3.57 -10.29 32.25
N ASP A 340 3.64 -9.67 33.43
CA ASP A 340 2.89 -8.45 33.75
C ASP A 340 3.30 -7.28 32.86
N TRP A 341 4.61 -7.09 32.63
CA TRP A 341 5.11 -6.10 31.67
C TRP A 341 4.59 -6.44 30.27
N CYS A 342 4.67 -7.72 29.88
CA CYS A 342 4.21 -8.13 28.56
C CYS A 342 2.72 -7.84 28.33
N GLU A 343 1.88 -8.16 29.31
CA GLU A 343 0.44 -7.88 29.27
C GLU A 343 0.15 -6.37 29.26
N GLN A 344 0.93 -5.57 30.01
CA GLN A 344 0.82 -4.10 30.00
C GLN A 344 1.06 -3.52 28.61
N TRP A 345 2.03 -4.07 27.88
CA TRP A 345 2.34 -3.67 26.50
C TRP A 345 1.49 -4.40 25.45
N SER A 346 0.44 -5.11 25.88
CA SER A 346 -0.45 -5.89 25.01
C SER A 346 0.27 -6.97 24.19
N GLY A 347 1.41 -7.45 24.68
CA GLY A 347 2.22 -8.48 24.07
C GLY A 347 1.81 -9.90 24.43
N ARG A 348 2.39 -10.86 23.70
CA ARG A 348 2.24 -12.28 23.97
C ARG A 348 3.45 -12.80 24.73
N PHE A 349 3.22 -13.19 25.98
CA PHE A 349 4.25 -13.74 26.84
C PHE A 349 4.44 -15.24 26.59
N ASN A 350 5.67 -15.63 26.27
CA ASN A 350 6.12 -17.01 26.27
C ASN A 350 7.15 -17.18 27.39
N ASP A 351 6.85 -18.01 28.39
CA ASP A 351 7.71 -18.24 29.55
C ASP A 351 8.92 -19.15 29.23
N CYS A 352 8.90 -19.85 28.10
CA CYS A 352 9.96 -20.73 27.66
C CYS A 352 10.12 -20.75 26.13
N ALA A 353 10.61 -19.65 25.56
CA ALA A 353 11.03 -19.64 24.16
C ALA A 353 12.44 -20.26 24.00
N SER A 354 12.68 -20.86 22.83
CA SER A 354 13.99 -21.42 22.49
C SER A 354 15.04 -20.31 22.35
N ALA A 355 16.25 -20.56 22.86
CA ALA A 355 17.40 -19.66 22.71
C ALA A 355 17.86 -19.49 21.25
N CYS A 356 17.51 -20.41 20.34
CA CYS A 356 17.85 -20.30 18.91
C CYS A 356 16.66 -19.94 18.01
N ARG A 357 15.52 -19.50 18.56
CA ARG A 357 14.29 -19.33 17.76
C ARG A 357 14.44 -18.39 16.55
N HIS A 358 15.51 -17.60 16.53
CA HIS A 358 15.85 -16.64 15.48
C HIS A 358 17.06 -17.05 14.62
N ASP A 359 17.63 -18.24 14.86
CA ASP A 359 18.73 -18.78 14.06
C ASP A 359 18.24 -20.03 13.31
N PRO A 360 17.83 -19.90 12.03
CA PRO A 360 17.39 -21.03 11.22
C PRO A 360 18.52 -21.99 10.85
N THR A 361 19.79 -21.61 11.07
CA THR A 361 20.97 -22.43 10.81
C THR A 361 21.48 -23.17 12.05
N ALA A 362 20.85 -22.94 13.21
CA ALA A 362 21.23 -23.60 14.45
C ALA A 362 21.00 -25.12 14.39
N GLU A 363 22.08 -25.88 14.29
CA GLU A 363 22.02 -27.35 14.33
C GLU A 363 21.77 -27.89 15.75
N LEU A 364 22.12 -27.10 16.77
CA LEU A 364 22.01 -27.46 18.19
C LEU A 364 21.58 -26.25 19.01
N CYS A 365 20.59 -26.46 19.87
CA CYS A 365 20.05 -25.43 20.74
C CYS A 365 20.12 -25.84 22.19
N THR A 366 20.48 -24.89 23.05
CA THR A 366 20.41 -25.10 24.49
C THR A 366 18.95 -25.27 24.88
N LEU A 367 18.67 -26.21 25.80
CA LEU A 367 17.33 -26.42 26.36
C LEU A 367 16.96 -25.34 27.39
N GLN A 368 17.62 -24.18 27.33
CA GLN A 368 17.37 -23.08 28.23
C GLN A 368 16.11 -22.34 27.79
N CYS A 369 15.17 -22.19 28.71
CA CYS A 369 14.01 -21.33 28.52
C CYS A 369 14.44 -19.87 28.57
N VAL A 370 14.12 -19.13 27.52
CA VAL A 370 14.21 -17.67 27.50
C VAL A 370 12.78 -17.13 27.59
N PRO A 371 12.38 -16.46 28.69
CA PRO A 371 11.09 -15.81 28.75
C PRO A 371 11.10 -14.61 27.81
N VAL A 372 10.06 -14.46 26.99
CA VAL A 372 10.00 -13.41 25.97
C VAL A 372 8.60 -12.83 25.89
N CYS A 373 8.54 -11.53 25.61
CA CYS A 373 7.31 -10.87 25.20
C CYS A 373 7.40 -10.46 23.74
N ARG A 374 6.47 -10.90 22.89
CA ARG A 374 6.35 -10.43 21.51
C ARG A 374 5.28 -9.35 21.39
N LEU A 375 5.58 -8.27 20.68
CA LEU A 375 4.68 -7.12 20.48
C LEU A 375 4.14 -7.00 19.06
#